data_AF-A0A9Q1FD08-F1
#
_entry.id   AF-A0A9Q1FD08-F1
#
_cell.length_a   1.000
_cell.length_b   1.000
_cell.length_c   1.000
_cell.angle_alpha   90.00
_cell.angle_beta   90.00
_cell.angle_gamma   90.00
#
_symmetry.space_group_name_H-M   'P 1'
#
loop_
_entity.id
_entity.type
_entity.pdbx_description
1 polymer ?
#
loop_
_entity_poly.entity_id
_entity_poly.type
_entity_poly.pdbx_seq_one_letter_code
_entity_poly.pdbx_strand_id
1 'polypeptide(L)'
;MHLRDRTNLKRKLVHAIMSSLKDNRTPGWCLSETYLKCGMNPREDNVWNPDDTYYCKLIGRLVDTMAGKSPGPFPNCDWRFNEFPNPAAHALHVTCVELMALAVPGKEVGNALLSVVLKSQPLVPRENITAWMNAIGLVITALPEPYWVVLHDRIVSVINSPALTSETEWVGYPFQLFDFTACHQSYSEMYCSYVLALAHAVWHHSSIGQLSLIPKFLSEVLKPIVKTEFQLLYVYHLVGPFLQRFQQERTRCMLEIGVAFYEMLQTVDQHSKLLIYMDPICDFLYHVKYMFTGDSVKDQVEKIICTLRPAVKLRLRFITHSSKMEPAAAAAAAAAAATAPQPPNVSSPAPPVQRRARQRPRLRLRNILQSRGLEDGLIPPPPAPLSPRPNSIHQSGVR
;
A
#
# COMPACT_ATOMS: atom_id res chain seq x y z
N MET A 1 -7.40 26.22 3.76
CA MET A 1 -8.76 26.79 3.86
C MET A 1 -8.97 27.98 2.91
N HIS A 2 -8.00 28.88 2.74
CA HIS A 2 -8.18 30.18 2.04
C HIS A 2 -8.44 30.16 0.52
N LEU A 3 -8.15 29.07 -0.20
CA LEU A 3 -8.30 28.99 -1.68
C LEU A 3 -9.42 28.06 -2.16
N ARG A 4 -10.12 27.37 -1.25
CA ARG A 4 -11.18 26.42 -1.63
C ARG A 4 -12.33 27.14 -2.33
N ASP A 5 -12.79 28.24 -1.74
CA ASP A 5 -13.94 29.01 -2.22
C ASP A 5 -13.52 30.13 -3.19
N ARG A 6 -12.21 30.34 -3.36
CA ARG A 6 -11.62 31.36 -4.24
C ARG A 6 -11.02 30.74 -5.49
N THR A 7 -11.83 30.00 -6.23
CA THR A 7 -11.43 29.26 -7.44
C THR A 7 -10.79 30.17 -8.50
N ASN A 8 -11.32 31.38 -8.69
CA ASN A 8 -10.76 32.38 -9.61
C ASN A 8 -9.36 32.85 -9.20
N LEU A 9 -9.13 33.08 -7.91
CA LEU A 9 -7.81 33.47 -7.41
C LEU A 9 -6.80 32.34 -7.60
N LYS A 10 -7.22 31.10 -7.30
CA LYS A 10 -6.42 29.89 -7.49
C LYS A 10 -6.03 29.69 -8.95
N ARG A 11 -6.98 29.82 -9.88
CA ARG A 11 -6.73 29.74 -11.33
C ARG A 11 -5.78 30.84 -11.78
N LYS A 12 -6.00 32.09 -11.36
CA LYS A 12 -5.13 33.23 -11.70
C LYS A 12 -3.70 33.02 -11.20
N LEU A 13 -3.52 32.52 -9.99
CA LEU A 13 -2.20 32.24 -9.42
C LEU A 13 -1.45 31.18 -10.23
N VAL A 14 -2.07 30.02 -10.45
CA VAL A 14 -1.45 28.92 -11.23
C VAL A 14 -1.16 29.38 -12.65
N HIS A 15 -2.09 30.09 -13.28
CA HIS A 15 -1.89 30.62 -14.63
C HIS A 15 -0.74 31.63 -14.70
N ALA A 16 -0.67 32.59 -13.78
CA ALA A 16 0.36 33.62 -13.79
C ALA A 16 1.76 33.00 -13.67
N ILE A 17 1.94 32.05 -12.75
CA ILE A 17 3.24 31.38 -12.54
C ILE A 17 3.59 30.52 -13.77
N MET A 18 2.65 29.71 -14.28
CA MET A 18 2.94 28.82 -15.42
C MET A 18 3.17 29.59 -16.72
N SER A 19 2.45 30.70 -16.95
CA SER A 19 2.64 31.56 -18.11
C SER A 19 4.01 32.24 -18.11
N SER A 20 4.54 32.60 -16.93
CA SER A 20 5.88 33.21 -16.83
C SER A 20 7.00 32.28 -17.32
N LEU A 21 6.74 30.97 -17.38
CA LEU A 21 7.70 29.96 -17.82
C LEU A 21 7.47 29.50 -19.27
N LYS A 22 6.42 30.00 -19.95
CA LYS A 22 6.01 29.51 -21.28
C LYS A 22 7.08 29.70 -22.35
N ASP A 23 7.82 30.80 -22.32
CA ASP A 23 8.86 31.09 -23.32
C ASP A 23 10.18 30.37 -23.03
N ASN A 24 10.38 29.92 -21.79
CA ASN A 24 11.60 29.28 -21.31
C ASN A 24 11.50 27.75 -21.22
N ARG A 25 10.30 27.17 -21.35
CA ARG A 25 10.03 25.73 -21.20
C ARG A 25 9.28 25.19 -22.40
N THR A 26 9.64 23.97 -22.80
CA THR A 26 9.01 23.28 -23.93
C THR A 26 7.50 23.10 -23.71
N PRO A 27 6.66 23.26 -24.75
CA PRO A 27 5.23 22.96 -24.65
C PRO A 27 4.95 21.55 -24.10
N GLY A 28 3.94 21.42 -23.25
CA GLY A 28 3.61 20.17 -22.57
C GLY A 28 4.43 19.88 -21.31
N TRP A 29 5.31 20.79 -20.87
CA TRP A 29 6.12 20.64 -19.66
C TRP A 29 5.29 20.50 -18.37
N CYS A 30 4.15 21.19 -18.22
CA CYS A 30 3.38 21.18 -16.97
C CYS A 30 1.90 20.81 -17.19
N LEU A 31 1.08 21.79 -17.56
CA LEU A 31 -0.37 21.62 -17.69
C LEU A 31 -0.75 20.70 -18.85
N SER A 32 -1.73 19.84 -18.66
CA SER A 32 -2.26 18.98 -19.72
C SER A 32 -2.92 19.79 -20.83
N GLU A 33 -2.89 19.27 -22.05
CA GLU A 33 -3.56 19.92 -23.18
C GLU A 33 -5.06 20.14 -22.93
N THR A 34 -5.71 19.18 -22.28
CA THR A 34 -7.14 19.28 -21.95
C THR A 34 -7.39 20.41 -20.96
N TYR A 35 -6.54 20.57 -19.94
CA TYR A 35 -6.64 21.70 -19.02
C TYR A 35 -6.43 23.04 -19.71
N LEU A 36 -5.44 23.14 -20.60
CA LEU A 36 -5.17 24.36 -21.38
C LEU A 36 -6.35 24.73 -22.29
N LYS A 37 -7.02 23.75 -22.91
CA LYS A 37 -8.15 23.97 -23.83
C LYS A 37 -9.46 24.29 -23.10
N CYS A 38 -9.73 23.61 -21.99
CA CYS A 38 -11.04 23.66 -21.32
C CYS A 38 -11.01 24.46 -20.02
N GLY A 39 -10.00 24.25 -19.16
CA GLY A 39 -9.89 24.84 -17.83
C GLY A 39 -9.46 26.30 -17.81
N MET A 40 -8.88 26.78 -18.92
CA MET A 40 -8.40 28.15 -19.08
C MET A 40 -9.34 29.06 -19.87
N ASN A 41 -10.55 28.60 -20.20
CA ASN A 41 -11.51 29.44 -20.90
C ASN A 41 -11.92 30.65 -20.03
N PRO A 42 -11.88 31.88 -20.59
CA PRO A 42 -12.16 33.12 -19.86
C PRO A 42 -13.66 33.38 -19.62
N ARG A 43 -14.54 32.52 -20.14
CA ARG A 43 -16.00 32.67 -19.95
C ARG A 43 -16.35 32.22 -18.53
N GLU A 44 -16.62 33.18 -17.65
CA GLU A 44 -16.93 32.98 -16.23
C GLU A 44 -18.22 32.17 -15.99
N ASP A 45 -19.12 32.09 -16.98
CA ASP A 45 -20.46 31.52 -16.83
C ASP A 45 -20.51 29.99 -16.86
N ASN A 46 -19.47 29.30 -17.34
CA ASN A 46 -19.43 27.83 -17.41
C ASN A 46 -18.17 27.28 -16.73
N VAL A 47 -18.29 26.91 -15.45
CA VAL A 47 -17.25 26.19 -14.71
C VAL A 47 -17.04 24.83 -15.37
N TRP A 48 -15.87 24.62 -15.99
CA TRP A 48 -15.51 23.34 -16.59
C TRP A 48 -15.42 22.26 -15.51
N ASN A 49 -16.24 21.22 -15.65
CA ASN A 49 -16.17 20.01 -14.86
C ASN A 49 -15.52 18.89 -15.70
N PRO A 50 -14.32 18.41 -15.35
CA PRO A 50 -13.64 17.37 -16.12
C PRO A 50 -14.37 16.02 -16.04
N ASP A 51 -14.35 15.28 -17.14
CA ASP A 51 -14.91 13.93 -17.24
C ASP A 51 -13.88 12.85 -16.84
N ASP A 52 -14.32 11.58 -16.78
CA ASP A 52 -13.45 10.45 -16.45
C ASP A 52 -12.25 10.34 -17.42
N THR A 53 -12.46 10.69 -18.70
CA THR A 53 -11.41 10.72 -19.74
C THR A 53 -10.25 11.63 -19.35
N TYR A 54 -10.54 12.81 -18.81
CA TYR A 54 -9.53 13.75 -18.34
C TYR A 54 -8.65 13.14 -17.24
N TYR A 55 -9.28 12.56 -16.20
CA TYR A 55 -8.53 11.96 -15.09
C TYR A 55 -7.71 10.75 -15.55
N CYS A 56 -8.23 9.94 -16.48
CA CYS A 56 -7.49 8.82 -17.08
C CYS A 56 -6.23 9.32 -17.81
N LYS A 57 -6.36 10.34 -18.67
CA LYS A 57 -5.21 10.90 -19.40
C LYS A 57 -4.19 11.54 -18.47
N LEU A 58 -4.68 12.25 -17.45
CA LEU A 58 -3.83 12.94 -16.49
C LEU A 58 -2.98 11.96 -15.66
N ILE A 59 -3.60 10.90 -15.12
CA ILE A 59 -2.87 9.84 -14.41
C ILE A 59 -2.00 9.02 -15.36
N GLY A 60 -2.46 8.79 -16.59
CA GLY A 60 -1.68 8.12 -17.63
C GLY A 60 -0.32 8.76 -17.88
N ARG A 61 -0.22 10.11 -17.82
CA ARG A 61 1.08 10.80 -17.93
C ARG A 61 2.07 10.37 -16.84
N LEU A 62 1.61 10.18 -15.60
CA LEU A 62 2.47 9.73 -14.51
C LEU A 62 2.85 8.26 -14.69
N VAL A 63 1.89 7.39 -15.02
CA VAL A 63 2.12 5.95 -15.26
C VAL A 63 3.17 5.74 -16.35
N ASP A 64 3.00 6.42 -17.48
CA ASP A 64 3.91 6.32 -18.63
C ASP A 64 5.30 6.91 -18.34
N THR A 65 5.37 7.97 -17.52
CA THR A 65 6.64 8.54 -17.07
C THR A 65 7.40 7.58 -16.14
N MET A 66 6.70 6.93 -15.20
CA MET A 66 7.31 5.94 -14.31
C MET A 66 7.74 4.67 -15.05
N ALA A 67 7.04 4.32 -16.13
CA ALA A 67 7.39 3.21 -17.00
C ALA A 67 8.52 3.54 -18.00
N GLY A 68 8.97 4.80 -18.09
CA GLY A 68 10.04 5.20 -19.00
C GLY A 68 9.68 5.07 -20.49
N LYS A 69 8.41 5.26 -20.85
CA LYS A 69 7.96 5.12 -22.25
C LYS A 69 8.60 6.16 -23.17
N SER A 70 8.77 5.78 -24.45
CA SER A 70 9.28 6.64 -25.52
C SER A 70 8.31 6.64 -26.71
N PRO A 71 7.83 7.82 -27.17
CA PRO A 71 8.06 9.16 -26.60
C PRO A 71 7.41 9.30 -25.20
N GLY A 72 8.06 10.08 -24.33
CA GLY A 72 7.60 10.32 -22.97
C GLY A 72 6.46 11.35 -22.91
N PRO A 73 5.58 11.30 -21.88
CA PRO A 73 4.47 12.27 -21.74
C PRO A 73 4.91 13.70 -21.47
N PHE A 74 6.11 13.87 -20.89
CA PHE A 74 6.73 15.16 -20.63
C PHE A 74 8.04 15.27 -21.41
N PRO A 75 8.39 16.46 -21.92
CA PRO A 75 9.68 16.66 -22.57
C PRO A 75 10.83 16.46 -21.57
N ASN A 76 11.89 15.78 -22.00
CA ASN A 76 13.05 15.55 -21.16
C ASN A 76 13.85 16.86 -20.97
N CYS A 77 14.52 17.00 -19.83
CA CYS A 77 15.37 18.15 -19.52
C CYS A 77 16.61 17.73 -18.73
N ASP A 78 17.55 18.67 -18.54
CA ASP A 78 18.68 18.46 -17.64
C ASP A 78 18.26 18.64 -16.16
N TRP A 79 17.94 17.52 -15.50
CA TRP A 79 17.42 17.50 -14.12
C TRP A 79 18.36 18.14 -13.08
N ARG A 80 19.65 18.35 -13.39
CA ARG A 80 20.61 19.01 -12.48
C ARG A 80 20.28 20.47 -12.23
N PHE A 81 19.62 21.11 -13.20
CA PHE A 81 19.27 22.54 -13.17
C PHE A 81 17.77 22.76 -13.00
N ASN A 82 17.04 21.74 -12.55
CA ASN A 82 15.61 21.80 -12.33
C ASN A 82 15.27 21.65 -10.85
N GLU A 83 14.09 22.14 -10.48
CA GLU A 83 13.56 22.04 -9.12
C GLU A 83 13.29 20.57 -8.70
N PHE A 84 13.05 19.69 -9.68
CA PHE A 84 12.80 18.28 -9.44
C PHE A 84 14.02 17.42 -9.81
N PRO A 85 14.32 16.37 -9.01
CA PRO A 85 15.50 15.54 -9.23
C PRO A 85 15.37 14.57 -10.40
N ASN A 86 14.15 14.26 -10.87
CA ASN A 86 13.89 13.28 -11.92
C ASN A 86 12.48 13.46 -12.55
N PRO A 87 12.20 12.78 -13.70
CA PRO A 87 10.92 12.91 -14.40
C PRO A 87 9.70 12.53 -13.56
N ALA A 88 9.80 11.48 -12.73
CA ALA A 88 8.66 11.00 -11.93
C ALA A 88 8.28 12.01 -10.83
N ALA A 89 9.27 12.60 -10.16
CA ALA A 89 9.04 13.66 -9.18
C ALA A 89 8.38 14.88 -9.83
N HIS A 90 8.86 15.29 -11.00
CA HIS A 90 8.24 16.37 -11.78
C HIS A 90 6.79 16.04 -12.14
N ALA A 91 6.55 14.89 -12.79
CA ALA A 91 5.23 14.44 -13.23
C ALA A 91 4.22 14.37 -12.07
N LEU A 92 4.65 13.91 -10.90
CA LEU A 92 3.82 13.86 -9.70
C LEU A 92 3.38 15.27 -9.26
N HIS A 93 4.34 16.19 -9.11
CA HIS A 93 4.04 17.53 -8.59
C HIS A 93 3.20 18.35 -9.55
N VAL A 94 3.52 18.36 -10.85
CA VAL A 94 2.71 19.10 -11.83
C VAL A 94 1.28 18.55 -11.93
N THR A 95 1.12 17.22 -11.81
CA THR A 95 -0.20 16.58 -11.74
C THR A 95 -0.98 17.03 -10.50
N CYS A 96 -0.34 17.07 -9.33
CA CYS A 96 -0.98 17.53 -8.09
C CYS A 96 -1.36 19.01 -8.17
N VAL A 97 -0.49 19.86 -8.72
CA VAL A 97 -0.77 21.30 -8.92
C VAL A 97 -1.97 21.49 -9.85
N GLU A 98 -2.02 20.76 -10.97
CA GLU A 98 -3.14 20.83 -11.92
C GLU A 98 -4.47 20.39 -11.27
N LEU A 99 -4.47 19.28 -10.52
CA LEU A 99 -5.64 18.81 -9.78
C LEU A 99 -6.10 19.80 -8.71
N MET A 100 -5.17 20.43 -8.00
CA MET A 100 -5.50 21.49 -7.04
C MET A 100 -6.02 22.74 -7.74
N ALA A 101 -5.59 23.03 -8.97
CA ALA A 101 -6.01 24.20 -9.74
C ALA A 101 -7.46 24.10 -10.29
N LEU A 102 -8.03 22.89 -10.37
CA LEU A 102 -9.41 22.68 -10.82
C LEU A 102 -10.42 23.45 -9.98
N ALA A 103 -11.47 23.98 -10.61
CA ALA A 103 -12.60 24.63 -9.93
C ALA A 103 -13.62 23.60 -9.40
N VAL A 104 -13.12 22.44 -8.93
CA VAL A 104 -13.90 21.30 -8.46
C VAL A 104 -13.54 21.02 -7.00
N PRO A 105 -14.50 20.69 -6.11
CA PRO A 105 -14.22 20.30 -4.74
C PRO A 105 -13.27 19.11 -4.63
N GLY A 106 -12.37 19.14 -3.64
CA GLY A 106 -11.38 18.06 -3.44
C GLY A 106 -12.03 16.68 -3.25
N LYS A 107 -13.21 16.62 -2.62
CA LYS A 107 -13.98 15.38 -2.47
C LYS A 107 -14.38 14.78 -3.82
N GLU A 108 -14.82 15.61 -4.76
CA GLU A 108 -15.23 15.17 -6.09
C GLU A 108 -14.02 14.73 -6.93
N VAL A 109 -12.94 15.52 -6.90
CA VAL A 109 -11.68 15.17 -7.56
C VAL A 109 -11.12 13.85 -7.01
N GLY A 110 -11.08 13.67 -5.70
CA GLY A 110 -10.65 12.43 -5.06
C GLY A 110 -11.49 11.23 -5.51
N ASN A 111 -12.82 11.37 -5.54
CA ASN A 111 -13.71 10.31 -6.02
C ASN A 111 -13.51 9.99 -7.51
N ALA A 112 -13.24 11.00 -8.33
CA ALA A 112 -12.92 10.82 -9.74
C ALA A 112 -11.59 10.06 -9.93
N LEU A 113 -10.56 10.41 -9.15
CA LEU A 113 -9.27 9.69 -9.15
C LEU A 113 -9.43 8.21 -8.79
N LEU A 114 -10.18 7.89 -7.73
CA LEU A 114 -10.44 6.48 -7.39
C LEU A 114 -11.24 5.78 -8.49
N SER A 115 -12.18 6.49 -9.14
CA SER A 115 -13.01 5.92 -10.22
C SER A 115 -12.23 5.56 -11.48
N VAL A 116 -11.01 6.07 -11.67
CA VAL A 116 -10.13 5.70 -12.80
C VAL A 116 -9.85 4.19 -12.83
N VAL A 117 -9.70 3.55 -11.67
CA VAL A 117 -9.42 2.11 -11.56
C VAL A 117 -10.57 1.29 -10.99
N LEU A 118 -11.52 1.94 -10.28
CA LEU A 118 -12.68 1.26 -9.70
C LEU A 118 -13.87 1.10 -10.66
N LYS A 119 -13.85 1.80 -11.80
CA LYS A 119 -14.81 1.62 -12.90
C LYS A 119 -14.09 1.04 -14.11
N SER A 120 -14.82 0.30 -14.94
CA SER A 120 -14.29 -0.14 -16.23
C SER A 120 -14.10 1.08 -17.13
N GLN A 121 -12.84 1.42 -17.40
CA GLN A 121 -12.46 2.56 -18.24
C GLN A 121 -11.72 2.07 -19.49
N PRO A 122 -12.12 2.48 -20.70
CA PRO A 122 -11.51 1.98 -21.94
C PRO A 122 -10.05 2.41 -22.11
N LEU A 123 -9.64 3.51 -21.46
CA LEU A 123 -8.27 4.05 -21.53
C LEU A 123 -7.30 3.40 -20.54
N VAL A 124 -7.79 2.60 -19.59
CA VAL A 124 -6.98 1.99 -18.54
C VAL A 124 -6.77 0.51 -18.87
N PRO A 125 -5.58 0.11 -19.34
CA PRO A 125 -5.32 -1.28 -19.69
C PRO A 125 -5.34 -2.18 -18.44
N ARG A 126 -6.13 -3.25 -18.50
CA ARG A 126 -6.27 -4.24 -17.41
C ARG A 126 -4.92 -4.83 -16.99
N GLU A 127 -4.11 -5.24 -17.97
CA GLU A 127 -2.76 -5.81 -17.81
C GLU A 127 -1.85 -4.99 -16.86
N ASN A 128 -2.03 -3.66 -16.81
CA ASN A 128 -1.17 -2.74 -16.07
C ASN A 128 -1.90 -2.02 -14.94
N ILE A 129 -3.06 -2.50 -14.52
CA ILE A 129 -3.93 -1.82 -13.54
C ILE A 129 -3.24 -1.50 -12.21
N THR A 130 -2.27 -2.33 -11.80
CA THR A 130 -1.50 -2.12 -10.55
C THR A 130 -0.60 -0.89 -10.64
N ALA A 131 -0.02 -0.59 -11.81
CA ALA A 131 0.74 0.65 -12.01
C ALA A 131 -0.16 1.89 -11.93
N TRP A 132 -1.41 1.78 -12.39
CA TRP A 132 -2.41 2.84 -12.25
C TRP A 132 -2.82 3.04 -10.79
N MET A 133 -3.07 1.97 -10.04
CA MET A 133 -3.33 2.05 -8.59
C MET A 133 -2.16 2.69 -7.85
N ASN A 134 -0.92 2.35 -8.22
CA ASN A 134 0.29 2.93 -7.65
C ASN A 134 0.41 4.44 -7.94
N ALA A 135 0.17 4.87 -9.17
CA ALA A 135 0.17 6.27 -9.55
C ALA A 135 -0.93 7.07 -8.84
N ILE A 136 -2.14 6.51 -8.72
CA ILE A 136 -3.23 7.12 -7.94
C ILE A 136 -2.85 7.23 -6.47
N GLY A 137 -2.24 6.19 -5.90
CA GLY A 137 -1.72 6.19 -4.54
C GLY A 137 -0.76 7.36 -4.30
N LEU A 138 0.26 7.52 -5.15
CA LEU A 138 1.22 8.62 -5.07
C LEU A 138 0.56 10.00 -5.19
N VAL A 139 -0.33 10.17 -6.17
CA VAL A 139 -0.99 11.46 -6.42
C VAL A 139 -1.93 11.82 -5.27
N ILE A 140 -2.81 10.91 -4.86
CA ILE A 140 -3.85 11.23 -3.90
C ILE A 140 -3.27 11.47 -2.49
N THR A 141 -2.18 10.79 -2.12
CA THR A 141 -1.52 11.01 -0.81
C THR A 141 -0.70 12.30 -0.76
N ALA A 142 -0.25 12.81 -1.91
CA ALA A 142 0.40 14.12 -2.03
C ALA A 142 -0.60 15.29 -2.02
N LEU A 143 -1.89 15.01 -2.23
CA LEU A 143 -2.95 16.02 -2.18
C LEU A 143 -3.45 16.28 -0.74
N PRO A 144 -4.09 17.44 -0.49
CA PRO A 144 -4.67 17.75 0.82
C PRO A 144 -5.75 16.75 1.28
N GLU A 145 -6.02 16.71 2.58
CA GLU A 145 -6.99 15.79 3.22
C GLU A 145 -8.33 15.57 2.49
N PRO A 146 -9.02 16.61 2.00
CA PRO A 146 -10.30 16.43 1.31
C PRO A 146 -10.26 15.52 0.08
N TYR A 147 -9.08 15.30 -0.51
CA TYR A 147 -8.90 14.48 -1.70
C TYR A 147 -8.79 13.00 -1.36
N TRP A 148 -7.99 12.62 -0.35
CA TRP A 148 -7.76 11.21 -0.02
C TRP A 148 -8.71 10.63 1.02
N VAL A 149 -9.36 11.47 1.86
CA VAL A 149 -10.31 10.98 2.89
C VAL A 149 -11.50 10.21 2.29
N VAL A 150 -11.81 10.46 1.01
CA VAL A 150 -12.89 9.78 0.27
C VAL A 150 -12.66 8.27 0.09
N LEU A 151 -11.43 7.79 0.30
CA LEU A 151 -11.15 6.35 0.36
C LEU A 151 -11.92 5.68 1.51
N HIS A 152 -12.09 6.36 2.64
CA HIS A 152 -12.89 5.85 3.76
C HIS A 152 -14.34 5.62 3.35
N ASP A 153 -14.94 6.57 2.61
CA ASP A 153 -16.30 6.43 2.08
C ASP A 153 -16.42 5.20 1.16
N ARG A 154 -15.40 4.91 0.33
CA ARG A 154 -15.37 3.73 -0.54
C ARG A 154 -15.25 2.43 0.24
N ILE A 155 -14.42 2.38 1.28
CA ILE A 155 -14.29 1.21 2.17
C ILE A 155 -15.63 0.96 2.88
N VAL A 156 -16.27 1.99 3.43
CA VAL A 156 -17.59 1.88 4.08
C VAL A 156 -18.65 1.36 3.10
N SER A 157 -18.63 1.83 1.85
CA SER A 157 -19.53 1.32 0.80
C SER A 157 -19.33 -0.17 0.53
N VAL A 158 -18.08 -0.67 0.59
CA VAL A 158 -17.79 -2.10 0.42
C VAL A 158 -18.22 -2.90 1.64
N ILE A 159 -17.94 -2.41 2.85
CA ILE A 159 -18.38 -3.06 4.11
C ILE A 159 -19.89 -3.26 4.13
N ASN A 160 -20.66 -2.28 3.64
CA ASN A 160 -22.12 -2.37 3.56
C ASN A 160 -22.65 -3.06 2.29
N SER A 161 -21.77 -3.61 1.44
CA SER A 161 -22.20 -4.26 0.20
C SER A 161 -22.82 -5.64 0.47
N PRO A 162 -23.77 -6.08 -0.36
CA PRO A 162 -24.39 -7.40 -0.25
C PRO A 162 -23.37 -8.55 -0.19
N ALA A 163 -22.26 -8.41 -0.92
CA ALA A 163 -21.17 -9.39 -0.93
C ALA A 163 -20.53 -9.65 0.44
N LEU A 164 -20.58 -8.68 1.38
CA LEU A 164 -20.06 -8.84 2.73
C LEU A 164 -21.17 -8.97 3.80
N THR A 165 -22.38 -8.47 3.52
CA THR A 165 -23.49 -8.50 4.49
C THR A 165 -24.39 -9.74 4.35
N SER A 166 -24.48 -10.32 3.15
CA SER A 166 -25.34 -11.48 2.88
C SER A 166 -24.60 -12.78 3.17
N GLU A 167 -25.13 -13.60 4.08
CA GLU A 167 -24.62 -14.95 4.35
C GLU A 167 -24.92 -15.94 3.20
N THR A 168 -25.76 -15.55 2.22
CA THR A 168 -26.36 -16.47 1.23
C THR A 168 -25.96 -16.22 -0.22
N GLU A 169 -25.38 -15.07 -0.57
CA GLU A 169 -25.07 -14.75 -1.98
C GLU A 169 -23.77 -15.36 -2.49
N TRP A 170 -22.82 -15.69 -1.61
CA TRP A 170 -21.53 -16.25 -2.01
C TRP A 170 -21.30 -17.65 -1.46
N VAL A 171 -21.34 -18.65 -2.34
CA VAL A 171 -21.13 -20.07 -2.01
C VAL A 171 -19.63 -20.47 -2.06
N GLY A 172 -18.73 -19.49 -2.27
CA GLY A 172 -17.28 -19.70 -2.40
C GLY A 172 -16.47 -19.39 -1.15
N TYR A 173 -15.17 -19.69 -1.19
CA TYR A 173 -14.23 -19.35 -0.12
C TYR A 173 -14.01 -17.82 -0.09
N PRO A 174 -14.29 -17.11 1.02
CA PRO A 174 -14.33 -15.65 1.05
C PRO A 174 -12.98 -15.00 0.75
N PHE A 175 -11.87 -15.70 0.99
CA PHE A 175 -10.54 -15.19 0.66
C PHE A 175 -10.33 -14.99 -0.85
N GLN A 176 -11.08 -15.71 -1.70
CA GLN A 176 -11.09 -15.45 -3.14
C GLN A 176 -11.71 -14.09 -3.48
N LEU A 177 -12.68 -13.61 -2.67
CA LEU A 177 -13.25 -12.27 -2.84
C LEU A 177 -12.24 -11.16 -2.53
N PHE A 178 -11.21 -11.47 -1.75
CA PHE A 178 -10.19 -10.49 -1.34
C PHE A 178 -8.91 -10.61 -2.18
N ASP A 179 -8.77 -11.68 -2.95
CA ASP A 179 -7.65 -11.87 -3.87
C ASP A 179 -7.88 -11.09 -5.16
N PHE A 180 -7.37 -9.85 -5.16
CA PHE A 180 -7.37 -9.00 -6.33
C PHE A 180 -6.78 -9.68 -7.57
N THR A 181 -5.68 -10.42 -7.43
CA THR A 181 -5.01 -11.00 -8.59
C THR A 181 -5.84 -12.11 -9.19
N ALA A 182 -6.38 -13.01 -8.37
CA ALA A 182 -7.25 -14.09 -8.84
C ALA A 182 -8.52 -13.52 -9.51
N CYS A 183 -9.22 -12.58 -8.85
CA CYS A 183 -10.39 -11.91 -9.41
C CYS A 183 -10.08 -11.25 -10.77
N HIS A 184 -8.98 -10.50 -10.84
CA HIS A 184 -8.60 -9.78 -12.04
C HIS A 184 -8.25 -10.72 -13.21
N GLN A 185 -7.45 -11.76 -12.95
CA GLN A 185 -7.02 -12.73 -13.95
C GLN A 185 -8.18 -13.60 -14.46
N SER A 186 -9.17 -13.90 -13.60
CA SER A 186 -10.36 -14.66 -13.97
C SER A 186 -11.48 -13.81 -14.60
N TYR A 187 -11.22 -12.53 -14.92
CA TYR A 187 -12.23 -11.61 -15.46
C TYR A 187 -13.48 -11.46 -14.56
N SER A 188 -13.31 -11.73 -13.26
CA SER A 188 -14.33 -11.62 -12.22
C SER A 188 -14.03 -10.39 -11.38
N GLU A 189 -14.20 -9.20 -11.98
CA GLU A 189 -13.84 -7.92 -11.38
C GLU A 189 -14.76 -7.58 -10.20
N MET A 190 -14.42 -8.14 -9.04
CA MET A 190 -15.13 -7.88 -7.81
C MET A 190 -14.77 -6.49 -7.29
N TYR A 191 -15.77 -5.63 -7.15
CA TYR A 191 -15.58 -4.26 -6.67
C TYR A 191 -14.87 -4.22 -5.30
N CYS A 192 -15.17 -5.16 -4.40
CA CYS A 192 -14.54 -5.24 -3.08
C CYS A 192 -13.02 -5.51 -3.14
N SER A 193 -12.56 -6.38 -4.05
CA SER A 193 -11.13 -6.70 -4.21
C SER A 193 -10.36 -5.53 -4.82
N TYR A 194 -10.98 -4.78 -5.74
CA TYR A 194 -10.39 -3.58 -6.34
C TYR A 194 -10.26 -2.45 -5.32
N VAL A 195 -11.29 -2.21 -4.49
CA VAL A 195 -11.20 -1.22 -3.40
C VAL A 195 -10.14 -1.61 -2.40
N LEU A 196 -10.01 -2.91 -2.08
CA LEU A 196 -8.96 -3.40 -1.17
C LEU A 196 -7.56 -3.14 -1.73
N ALA A 197 -7.30 -3.54 -2.99
CA ALA A 197 -6.02 -3.33 -3.65
C ALA A 197 -5.67 -1.83 -3.79
N LEU A 198 -6.65 -1.00 -4.12
CA LEU A 198 -6.45 0.44 -4.21
C LEU A 198 -6.18 1.06 -2.83
N ALA A 199 -6.90 0.63 -1.78
CA ALA A 199 -6.65 1.08 -0.43
C ALA A 199 -5.22 0.72 0.02
N HIS A 200 -4.75 -0.48 -0.32
CA HIS A 200 -3.37 -0.88 -0.07
C HIS A 200 -2.36 0.01 -0.80
N ALA A 201 -2.59 0.31 -2.09
CA ALA A 201 -1.72 1.21 -2.85
C ALA A 201 -1.67 2.63 -2.25
N VAL A 202 -2.82 3.17 -1.84
CA VAL A 202 -2.90 4.50 -1.20
C VAL A 202 -2.20 4.49 0.16
N TRP A 203 -2.45 3.49 1.00
CA TRP A 203 -1.83 3.43 2.33
C TRP A 203 -0.33 3.11 2.27
N HIS A 204 0.13 2.43 1.23
CA HIS A 204 1.56 2.23 0.98
C HIS A 204 2.29 3.57 0.80
N HIS A 205 1.70 4.50 0.06
CA HIS A 205 2.26 5.84 -0.19
C HIS A 205 1.85 6.92 0.82
N SER A 206 0.98 6.58 1.78
CA SER A 206 0.55 7.51 2.82
C SER A 206 1.69 7.75 3.81
N SER A 207 1.79 8.95 4.37
CA SER A 207 2.67 9.23 5.51
C SER A 207 2.14 8.54 6.79
N ILE A 208 3.00 8.36 7.80
CA ILE A 208 2.54 7.88 9.12
C ILE A 208 1.52 8.82 9.77
N GLY A 209 1.58 10.12 9.45
CA GLY A 209 0.59 11.09 9.87
C GLY A 209 -0.80 10.76 9.34
N GLN A 210 -0.92 10.50 8.02
CA GLN A 210 -2.17 10.07 7.40
C GLN A 210 -2.65 8.72 7.95
N LEU A 211 -1.75 7.73 8.06
CA LEU A 211 -2.11 6.40 8.58
C LEU A 211 -2.56 6.41 10.05
N SER A 212 -2.14 7.40 10.83
CA SER A 212 -2.57 7.51 12.23
C SER A 212 -4.04 7.81 12.44
N LEU A 213 -4.78 8.08 11.37
CA LEU A 213 -6.24 8.19 11.39
C LEU A 213 -6.94 6.82 11.34
N ILE A 214 -6.25 5.76 10.95
CA ILE A 214 -6.82 4.41 10.81
C ILE A 214 -7.41 3.88 12.14
N PRO A 215 -6.74 3.97 13.30
CA PRO A 215 -7.35 3.50 14.55
C PRO A 215 -8.70 4.17 14.84
N LYS A 216 -8.77 5.50 14.67
CA LYS A 216 -10.01 6.26 14.85
C LYS A 216 -11.07 5.85 13.84
N PHE A 217 -10.69 5.69 12.56
CA PHE A 217 -11.59 5.20 11.52
C PHE A 217 -12.15 3.80 11.83
N LEU A 218 -11.31 2.88 12.34
CA LEU A 218 -11.77 1.56 12.76
C LEU A 218 -12.76 1.64 13.92
N SER A 219 -12.41 2.36 14.98
CA SER A 219 -13.23 2.39 16.20
C SER A 219 -14.52 3.19 16.06
N GLU A 220 -14.51 4.32 15.34
CA GLU A 220 -15.65 5.23 15.24
C GLU A 220 -16.53 4.99 14.00
N VAL A 221 -15.96 4.46 12.91
CA VAL A 221 -16.70 4.31 11.64
C VAL A 221 -16.94 2.85 11.28
N LEU A 222 -15.93 1.99 11.30
CA LEU A 222 -16.10 0.59 10.88
C LEU A 222 -16.72 -0.30 11.97
N LYS A 223 -16.26 -0.19 13.21
CA LYS A 223 -16.76 -1.02 14.32
C LYS A 223 -18.29 -1.01 14.46
N PRO A 224 -19.00 0.14 14.36
CA PRO A 224 -20.47 0.16 14.47
C PRO A 224 -21.22 -0.59 13.35
N ILE A 225 -20.61 -0.75 12.18
CA ILE A 225 -21.25 -1.34 10.99
C ILE A 225 -20.80 -2.78 10.71
N VAL A 226 -19.67 -3.22 11.29
CA VAL A 226 -19.14 -4.59 11.15
C VAL A 226 -19.92 -5.53 12.07
N LYS A 227 -20.75 -6.39 11.46
CA LYS A 227 -21.65 -7.34 12.13
C LYS A 227 -21.55 -8.77 11.59
N THR A 228 -20.99 -8.96 10.39
CA THR A 228 -20.85 -10.28 9.77
C THR A 228 -19.39 -10.74 9.74
N GLU A 229 -19.20 -12.05 9.56
CA GLU A 229 -17.88 -12.66 9.47
C GLU A 229 -17.07 -12.15 8.27
N PHE A 230 -17.71 -11.89 7.12
CA PHE A 230 -17.01 -11.43 5.91
C PHE A 230 -16.55 -9.98 6.04
N GLN A 231 -17.33 -9.13 6.69
CA GLN A 231 -16.92 -7.76 7.01
C GLN A 231 -15.68 -7.75 7.91
N LEU A 232 -15.65 -8.61 8.94
CA LEU A 232 -14.49 -8.74 9.82
C LEU A 232 -13.23 -9.17 9.05
N LEU A 233 -13.36 -10.21 8.22
CA LEU A 233 -12.26 -10.69 7.40
C LEU A 233 -11.77 -9.60 6.42
N TYR A 234 -12.66 -8.82 5.83
CA TYR A 234 -12.28 -7.71 4.96
C TYR A 234 -11.46 -6.65 5.72
N VAL A 235 -11.87 -6.29 6.93
CA VAL A 235 -11.11 -5.36 7.79
C VAL A 235 -9.71 -5.89 8.11
N TYR A 236 -9.57 -7.18 8.38
CA TYR A 236 -8.27 -7.80 8.62
C TYR A 236 -7.37 -7.78 7.38
N HIS A 237 -7.91 -8.06 6.19
CA HIS A 237 -7.16 -7.96 4.93
C HIS A 237 -6.78 -6.52 4.62
N LEU A 238 -7.63 -5.56 4.98
CA LEU A 238 -7.40 -4.15 4.76
C LEU A 238 -6.23 -3.63 5.60
N VAL A 239 -6.23 -3.90 6.92
CA VAL A 239 -5.27 -3.29 7.86
C VAL A 239 -4.06 -4.18 8.18
N GLY A 240 -4.22 -5.50 8.12
CA GLY A 240 -3.19 -6.49 8.47
C GLY A 240 -1.81 -6.22 7.82
N PRO A 241 -1.72 -5.94 6.50
CA PRO A 241 -0.45 -5.69 5.83
C PRO A 241 0.34 -4.48 6.38
N PHE A 242 -0.32 -3.55 7.05
CA PHE A 242 0.29 -2.31 7.55
C PHE A 242 0.69 -2.37 9.03
N LEU A 243 0.41 -3.48 9.74
CA LEU A 243 0.74 -3.62 11.16
C LEU A 243 2.24 -3.45 11.45
N GLN A 244 3.11 -3.99 10.60
CA GLN A 244 4.55 -3.82 10.73
C GLN A 244 4.96 -2.35 10.66
N ARG A 245 4.32 -1.58 9.78
CA ARG A 245 4.59 -0.16 9.63
C ARG A 245 4.18 0.63 10.88
N PHE A 246 3.01 0.32 11.46
CA PHE A 246 2.62 0.91 12.73
C PHE A 246 3.53 0.50 13.89
N GLN A 247 4.02 -0.74 13.92
CA GLN A 247 4.97 -1.18 14.95
C GLN A 247 6.26 -0.34 14.90
N GLN A 248 6.78 -0.09 13.70
CA GLN A 248 8.05 0.64 13.48
C GLN A 248 7.90 2.16 13.66
N GLU A 249 6.83 2.75 13.13
CA GLU A 249 6.71 4.21 13.01
C GLU A 249 5.79 4.81 14.10
N ARG A 250 4.81 4.05 14.63
CA ARG A 250 3.83 4.58 15.60
C ARG A 250 3.13 3.49 16.44
N THR A 251 3.86 2.90 17.39
CA THR A 251 3.42 1.73 18.17
C THR A 251 2.07 1.90 18.86
N ARG A 252 1.72 3.10 19.33
CA ARG A 252 0.40 3.38 19.93
C ARG A 252 -0.75 3.00 19.01
N CYS A 253 -0.68 3.35 17.72
CA CYS A 253 -1.71 3.02 16.74
C CYS A 253 -1.82 1.50 16.54
N MET A 254 -0.69 0.77 16.57
CA MET A 254 -0.69 -0.70 16.48
C MET A 254 -1.45 -1.34 17.64
N LEU A 255 -1.28 -0.84 18.87
CA LEU A 255 -2.01 -1.35 20.03
C LEU A 255 -3.52 -1.04 19.95
N GLU A 256 -3.88 0.19 19.56
CA GLU A 256 -5.29 0.61 19.36
C GLU A 256 -5.98 -0.24 18.28
N ILE A 257 -5.31 -0.49 17.15
CA ILE A 257 -5.79 -1.39 16.09
C ILE A 257 -5.94 -2.82 16.62
N GLY A 258 -4.95 -3.31 17.38
CA GLY A 258 -4.99 -4.64 17.98
C GLY A 258 -6.23 -4.85 18.84
N VAL A 259 -6.55 -3.90 19.72
CA VAL A 259 -7.78 -3.94 20.53
C VAL A 259 -9.04 -3.87 19.65
N ALA A 260 -9.07 -2.96 18.67
CA ALA A 260 -10.21 -2.79 17.77
C ALA A 260 -10.57 -4.08 17.00
N PHE A 261 -9.59 -4.91 16.63
CA PHE A 261 -9.85 -6.22 16.04
C PHE A 261 -10.64 -7.15 16.97
N TYR A 262 -10.29 -7.21 18.26
CA TYR A 262 -11.03 -8.03 19.22
C TYR A 262 -12.43 -7.46 19.50
N GLU A 263 -12.59 -6.13 19.57
CA GLU A 263 -13.90 -5.49 19.73
C GLU A 263 -14.84 -5.79 18.54
N MET A 264 -14.31 -5.76 17.31
CA MET A 264 -15.07 -6.13 16.12
C MET A 264 -15.38 -7.63 16.10
N LEU A 265 -14.45 -8.50 16.50
CA LEU A 265 -14.72 -9.93 16.67
C LEU A 265 -15.85 -10.18 17.67
N GLN A 266 -15.84 -9.49 18.81
CA GLN A 266 -16.90 -9.57 19.82
C GLN A 266 -18.26 -9.15 19.24
N THR A 267 -18.29 -8.05 18.49
CA THR A 267 -19.51 -7.56 17.85
C THR A 267 -20.06 -8.60 16.88
N VAL A 268 -19.21 -9.17 16.02
CA VAL A 268 -19.60 -10.21 15.05
C VAL A 268 -20.03 -11.49 15.74
N ASP A 269 -19.32 -11.92 16.78
CA ASP A 269 -19.67 -13.10 17.58
C ASP A 269 -21.06 -13.00 18.21
N GLN A 270 -21.49 -11.79 18.59
CA GLN A 270 -22.80 -11.55 19.17
C GLN A 270 -23.93 -11.43 18.14
N HIS A 271 -23.62 -10.97 16.92
CA HIS A 271 -24.62 -10.79 15.86
C HIS A 271 -24.82 -12.04 15.01
N SER A 272 -23.76 -12.81 14.74
CA SER A 272 -23.83 -14.00 13.90
C SER A 272 -24.29 -15.23 14.67
N LYS A 273 -25.19 -16.03 14.11
CA LYS A 273 -25.61 -17.30 14.73
C LYS A 273 -24.48 -18.33 14.69
N LEU A 274 -23.75 -18.39 13.59
CA LEU A 274 -22.63 -19.30 13.35
C LEU A 274 -21.41 -18.50 12.87
N LEU A 275 -20.20 -18.98 13.21
CA LEU A 275 -18.95 -18.52 12.62
C LEU A 275 -18.30 -19.71 11.92
N ILE A 276 -18.04 -19.57 10.63
CA ILE A 276 -17.55 -20.65 9.75
C ILE A 276 -16.01 -20.59 9.67
N TYR A 277 -15.43 -19.40 9.71
CA TYR A 277 -14.00 -19.11 9.48
C TYR A 277 -13.26 -18.74 10.77
N MET A 278 -13.65 -19.39 11.87
CA MET A 278 -13.05 -19.17 13.19
C MET A 278 -11.54 -19.43 13.22
N ASP A 279 -11.06 -20.46 12.51
CA ASP A 279 -9.65 -20.85 12.52
C ASP A 279 -8.77 -19.77 11.87
N PRO A 280 -9.03 -19.30 10.62
CA PRO A 280 -8.29 -18.17 10.05
C PRO A 280 -8.33 -16.89 10.89
N ILE A 281 -9.47 -16.57 11.50
CA ILE A 281 -9.61 -15.41 12.40
C ILE A 281 -8.67 -15.56 13.59
N CYS A 282 -8.68 -16.72 14.25
CA CYS A 282 -7.86 -16.98 15.41
C CYS A 282 -6.36 -17.02 15.06
N ASP A 283 -6.00 -17.64 13.94
CA ASP A 283 -4.62 -17.72 13.46
C ASP A 283 -4.05 -16.32 13.17
N PHE A 284 -4.84 -15.45 12.54
CA PHE A 284 -4.47 -14.06 12.35
C PHE A 284 -4.27 -13.34 13.69
N LEU A 285 -5.18 -13.49 14.65
CA LEU A 285 -5.04 -12.86 15.96
C LEU A 285 -3.83 -13.38 16.76
N TYR A 286 -3.49 -14.66 16.63
CA TYR A 286 -2.23 -15.20 17.17
C TYR A 286 -1.01 -14.60 16.49
N HIS A 287 -1.04 -14.45 15.16
CA HIS A 287 0.01 -13.75 14.43
C HIS A 287 0.16 -12.32 14.95
N VAL A 288 -0.96 -11.60 15.14
CA VAL A 288 -0.95 -10.23 15.68
C VAL A 288 -0.34 -10.17 17.08
N LYS A 289 -0.71 -11.11 17.96
CA LYS A 289 -0.13 -11.23 19.29
C LYS A 289 1.38 -11.43 19.23
N TYR A 290 1.84 -12.48 18.57
CA TYR A 290 3.24 -12.88 18.66
C TYR A 290 4.21 -12.00 17.87
N MET A 291 3.73 -11.34 16.81
CA MET A 291 4.57 -10.49 15.97
C MET A 291 4.52 -9.01 16.34
N PHE A 292 3.40 -8.53 16.90
CA PHE A 292 3.18 -7.09 17.08
C PHE A 292 2.82 -6.71 18.52
N THR A 293 1.67 -7.13 19.05
CA THR A 293 1.15 -6.58 20.31
C THR A 293 1.79 -7.18 21.56
N GLY A 294 2.29 -8.42 21.49
CA GLY A 294 2.85 -9.17 22.61
C GLY A 294 1.83 -9.33 23.74
N ASP A 295 2.20 -8.86 24.93
CA ASP A 295 1.33 -8.84 26.11
C ASP A 295 0.77 -7.43 26.41
N SER A 296 1.05 -6.43 25.55
CA SER A 296 0.74 -5.01 25.82
C SER A 296 -0.76 -4.70 25.91
N VAL A 297 -1.61 -5.51 25.27
CA VAL A 297 -3.08 -5.34 25.26
C VAL A 297 -3.79 -6.49 25.98
N LYS A 298 -3.05 -7.33 26.72
CA LYS A 298 -3.56 -8.57 27.31
C LYS A 298 -4.82 -8.33 28.15
N ASP A 299 -4.75 -7.42 29.12
CA ASP A 299 -5.86 -7.23 30.08
C ASP A 299 -7.15 -6.74 29.42
N GLN A 300 -7.03 -5.94 28.35
CA GLN A 300 -8.17 -5.47 27.57
C GLN A 300 -8.75 -6.60 26.73
N VAL A 301 -7.89 -7.35 26.05
CA VAL A 301 -8.28 -8.46 25.18
C VAL A 301 -8.85 -9.63 25.97
N GLU A 302 -8.34 -9.92 27.17
CA GLU A 302 -8.83 -10.98 28.05
C GLU A 302 -10.29 -10.74 28.43
N LYS A 303 -10.64 -9.51 28.82
CA LYS A 303 -12.02 -9.12 29.12
C LYS A 303 -12.94 -9.37 27.93
N ILE A 304 -12.49 -9.06 26.71
CA ILE A 304 -13.26 -9.29 25.49
C ILE A 304 -13.42 -10.80 25.25
N ILE A 305 -12.34 -11.58 25.31
CA ILE A 305 -12.36 -13.04 25.10
C ILE A 305 -13.33 -13.73 26.07
N CYS A 306 -13.39 -13.27 27.33
CA CYS A 306 -14.32 -13.79 28.34
C CYS A 306 -15.80 -13.67 27.94
N THR A 307 -16.16 -12.81 26.99
CA THR A 307 -17.54 -12.65 26.51
C THR A 307 -17.88 -13.45 25.26
N LEU A 308 -16.87 -14.00 24.56
CA LEU A 308 -17.07 -14.71 23.30
C LEU A 308 -17.72 -16.09 23.49
N ARG A 309 -18.26 -16.68 22.43
CA ARG A 309 -18.79 -18.05 22.46
C ARG A 309 -17.71 -19.08 22.84
N PRO A 310 -18.07 -20.21 23.48
CA PRO A 310 -17.11 -21.22 23.95
C PRO A 310 -16.14 -21.73 22.88
N ALA A 311 -16.62 -21.90 21.65
CA ALA A 311 -15.81 -22.39 20.54
C ALA A 311 -14.67 -21.42 20.16
N VAL A 312 -14.88 -20.10 20.25
CA VAL A 312 -13.85 -19.08 19.97
C VAL A 312 -12.88 -18.99 21.15
N LYS A 313 -13.40 -18.99 22.38
CA LYS A 313 -12.59 -19.01 23.62
C LYS A 313 -11.59 -20.16 23.62
N LEU A 314 -12.04 -21.36 23.25
CA LEU A 314 -11.18 -22.55 23.23
C LEU A 314 -10.03 -22.42 22.21
N ARG A 315 -10.27 -21.75 21.08
CA ARG A 315 -9.25 -21.48 20.05
C ARG A 315 -8.28 -20.39 20.50
N LEU A 316 -8.78 -19.32 21.12
CA LEU A 316 -7.98 -18.19 21.63
C LEU A 316 -7.40 -18.42 23.03
N ARG A 317 -7.48 -19.64 23.57
CA ARG A 317 -7.09 -19.95 24.96
C ARG A 317 -5.66 -19.51 25.33
N PHE A 318 -4.74 -19.46 24.37
CA PHE A 318 -3.34 -19.08 24.61
C PHE A 318 -3.06 -17.59 24.39
N ILE A 319 -4.03 -16.80 23.92
CA ILE A 319 -3.85 -15.34 23.77
C ILE A 319 -3.61 -14.66 25.12
N THR A 320 -4.26 -15.15 26.17
CA THR A 320 -4.16 -14.59 27.53
C THR A 320 -3.00 -15.18 28.33
N HIS A 321 -2.33 -16.21 27.83
CA HIS A 321 -1.17 -16.78 28.49
C HIS A 321 0.02 -15.84 28.29
N SER A 322 0.64 -15.41 29.39
CA SER A 322 1.87 -14.64 29.33
C SER A 322 2.95 -15.50 28.67
N SER A 323 3.64 -14.96 27.66
CA SER A 323 4.81 -15.66 27.12
C SER A 323 5.88 -15.71 28.19
N LYS A 324 6.02 -16.86 28.87
CA LYS A 324 7.20 -17.15 29.71
C LYS A 324 8.40 -17.37 28.79
N MET A 325 8.92 -16.31 28.20
CA MET A 325 10.32 -16.27 27.79
C MET A 325 11.08 -15.70 28.98
N GLU A 326 11.44 -16.58 29.91
CA GLU A 326 12.19 -16.24 31.12
C GLU A 326 13.66 -15.97 30.75
N PRO A 327 14.20 -14.74 30.90
CA PRO A 327 15.64 -14.49 30.85
C PRO A 327 16.30 -14.75 32.22
N ALA A 328 15.52 -15.12 33.24
CA ALA A 328 15.99 -15.24 34.63
C ALA A 328 16.64 -16.60 34.95
N ALA A 329 16.24 -17.68 34.27
CA ALA A 329 16.79 -19.02 34.54
C ALA A 329 18.26 -19.18 34.07
N ALA A 330 18.69 -18.43 33.05
CA ALA A 330 20.08 -18.45 32.57
C ALA A 330 21.04 -17.71 33.52
N ALA A 331 20.56 -16.66 34.21
CA ALA A 331 21.34 -15.92 35.20
C ALA A 331 21.49 -16.70 36.52
N ALA A 332 20.45 -17.42 36.96
CA ALA A 332 20.51 -18.23 38.17
C ALA A 332 21.46 -19.44 38.03
N ALA A 333 21.51 -20.07 36.85
CA ALA A 333 22.43 -21.17 36.58
C ALA A 333 23.91 -20.74 36.47
N ALA A 334 24.17 -19.51 36.03
CA ALA A 334 25.53 -18.95 35.94
C ALA A 334 26.09 -18.53 37.31
N ALA A 335 25.23 -18.04 38.22
CA ALA A 335 25.64 -17.63 39.56
C ALA A 335 26.00 -18.82 40.47
N ALA A 336 25.29 -19.95 40.35
CA ALA A 336 25.56 -21.15 41.16
C ALA A 336 26.89 -21.84 40.80
N ALA A 337 27.39 -21.66 39.57
CA ALA A 337 28.64 -22.24 39.09
C ALA A 337 29.91 -21.46 39.52
N ALA A 338 29.75 -20.24 40.07
CA ALA A 338 30.87 -19.35 40.40
C ALA A 338 31.44 -19.54 41.82
N THR A 339 30.87 -20.45 42.63
CA THR A 339 31.20 -20.58 44.07
C THR A 339 31.92 -21.87 44.49
N ALA A 340 32.44 -22.67 43.54
CA ALA A 340 33.22 -23.86 43.88
C ALA A 340 34.76 -23.60 43.79
N PRO A 341 35.57 -23.92 44.81
CA PRO A 341 37.02 -23.72 44.77
C PRO A 341 37.73 -24.79 43.92
N GLN A 342 38.69 -24.37 43.08
CA GLN A 342 39.55 -25.27 42.28
C GLN A 342 40.76 -25.81 43.06
N PRO A 343 41.12 -27.09 42.88
CA PRO A 343 42.48 -27.62 43.08
C PRO A 343 43.15 -28.05 41.74
N PRO A 344 44.46 -28.38 41.74
CA PRO A 344 45.37 -27.97 40.67
C PRO A 344 45.60 -28.94 39.51
N ASN A 345 46.09 -28.31 38.44
CA ASN A 345 46.58 -28.76 37.13
C ASN A 345 47.37 -30.09 37.09
N VAL A 346 46.98 -31.02 36.20
CA VAL A 346 47.87 -31.99 35.52
C VAL A 346 47.35 -32.31 34.10
N SER A 347 48.29 -32.49 33.20
CA SER A 347 48.29 -32.35 31.73
C SER A 347 48.07 -33.63 30.89
N SER A 348 47.40 -33.45 29.73
CA SER A 348 47.57 -34.13 28.41
C SER A 348 46.95 -35.53 28.13
N PRO A 349 46.73 -35.97 26.86
CA PRO A 349 46.16 -35.27 25.68
C PRO A 349 45.18 -36.09 24.75
N ALA A 350 44.32 -35.36 24.02
CA ALA A 350 43.73 -35.56 22.65
C ALA A 350 42.75 -36.77 22.34
N PRO A 351 41.93 -36.79 21.24
CA PRO A 351 41.80 -35.88 20.08
C PRO A 351 40.30 -35.58 19.66
N PRO A 352 39.92 -35.19 18.41
CA PRO A 352 39.06 -34.03 18.11
C PRO A 352 37.57 -34.35 17.84
N VAL A 353 36.64 -33.51 18.31
CA VAL A 353 35.20 -33.64 18.02
C VAL A 353 34.75 -32.64 16.97
N GLN A 354 34.30 -33.19 15.84
CA GLN A 354 33.61 -32.52 14.73
C GLN A 354 32.36 -31.76 15.21
N ARG A 355 32.29 -30.46 14.91
CA ARG A 355 31.07 -29.65 15.02
C ARG A 355 30.08 -30.06 13.92
N ARG A 356 29.10 -30.90 14.26
CA ARG A 356 27.86 -31.06 13.49
C ARG A 356 26.84 -30.02 13.94
N ALA A 357 26.66 -28.98 13.12
CA ALA A 357 25.55 -28.05 13.23
C ALA A 357 24.22 -28.82 13.03
N ARG A 358 23.40 -28.92 14.08
CA ARG A 358 22.02 -29.41 13.96
C ARG A 358 21.14 -28.28 13.41
N GLN A 359 20.80 -28.40 12.14
CA GLN A 359 19.72 -27.66 11.48
C GLN A 359 18.39 -27.89 12.22
N ARG A 360 17.67 -26.80 12.51
CA ARG A 360 16.24 -26.83 12.83
C ARG A 360 15.44 -26.58 11.54
N PRO A 361 14.29 -27.25 11.33
CA PRO A 361 13.60 -27.25 10.05
C PRO A 361 12.86 -25.93 9.79
N ARG A 362 13.45 -25.06 8.96
CA ARG A 362 12.77 -23.94 8.28
C ARG A 362 12.34 -24.38 6.88
N LEU A 363 11.35 -25.25 6.78
CA LEU A 363 10.77 -25.65 5.50
C LEU A 363 9.27 -25.82 5.65
N ARG A 364 8.50 -24.75 5.37
CA ARG A 364 7.17 -24.84 4.71
C ARG A 364 6.42 -23.53 4.42
N LEU A 365 6.98 -22.35 4.66
CA LEU A 365 6.32 -21.08 4.26
C LEU A 365 7.13 -20.17 3.33
N ARG A 366 8.28 -20.66 2.83
CA ARG A 366 9.11 -19.92 1.86
C ARG A 366 8.82 -20.28 0.40
N ASN A 367 8.13 -21.39 0.14
CA ASN A 367 7.88 -21.92 -1.20
C ASN A 367 6.57 -21.42 -1.86
N ILE A 368 5.91 -20.40 -1.29
CA ILE A 368 4.72 -19.78 -1.90
C ILE A 368 5.01 -18.33 -2.36
N LEU A 369 6.16 -17.76 -1.99
CA LEU A 369 6.57 -16.40 -2.38
C LEU A 369 7.71 -16.37 -3.41
N GLN A 370 8.08 -17.51 -4.01
CA GLN A 370 9.19 -17.59 -4.96
C GLN A 370 8.82 -18.30 -6.27
N SER A 371 7.53 -18.47 -6.55
CA SER A 371 6.99 -19.04 -7.78
C SER A 371 6.22 -18.00 -8.59
N ARG A 372 6.86 -16.85 -8.86
CA ARG A 372 6.52 -15.96 -9.98
C ARG A 372 7.81 -15.31 -10.50
N GLY A 373 8.21 -15.72 -11.71
CA GLY A 373 9.13 -14.97 -12.59
C GLY A 373 10.61 -15.33 -12.50
N LEU A 374 11.07 -16.18 -13.42
CA LEU A 374 12.19 -15.90 -14.34
C LEU A 374 12.25 -17.08 -15.33
N GLU A 375 11.69 -16.85 -16.52
CA GLU A 375 12.03 -17.63 -17.70
C GLU A 375 13.49 -17.36 -18.07
N ASP A 376 14.14 -18.42 -18.56
CA ASP A 376 15.49 -18.43 -19.10
C ASP A 376 15.66 -17.38 -20.21
N GLY A 377 16.31 -16.27 -19.87
CA GLY A 377 16.85 -15.30 -20.81
C GLY A 377 18.33 -15.59 -21.07
N LEU A 378 18.65 -15.97 -22.31
CA LEU A 378 20.01 -16.13 -22.82
C LEU A 378 20.88 -14.91 -22.47
N ILE A 379 22.06 -15.20 -21.93
CA ILE A 379 23.19 -14.28 -21.84
C ILE A 379 23.60 -13.90 -23.29
N PRO A 380 23.61 -12.62 -23.69
CA PRO A 380 24.24 -12.25 -24.95
C PRO A 380 25.77 -12.29 -24.80
N PRO A 381 26.52 -12.75 -25.82
CA PRO A 381 27.97 -12.83 -25.76
C PRO A 381 28.61 -11.43 -25.74
N PRO A 382 29.84 -11.28 -25.20
CA PRO A 382 30.55 -10.01 -25.15
C PRO A 382 30.90 -9.50 -26.56
N PRO A 383 31.06 -8.18 -26.74
CA PRO A 383 31.39 -7.59 -28.04
C PRO A 383 32.81 -7.98 -28.47
N ALA A 384 32.95 -8.33 -29.75
CA ALA A 384 34.22 -8.65 -30.38
C ALA A 384 35.17 -7.42 -30.42
N PRO A 385 36.50 -7.62 -30.31
CA PRO A 385 37.47 -6.53 -30.38
C PRO A 385 37.48 -5.87 -31.77
N LEU A 386 37.51 -4.53 -31.77
CA LEU A 386 37.60 -3.70 -32.97
C LEU A 386 38.93 -3.94 -33.71
N SER A 387 38.84 -4.47 -34.93
CA SER A 387 39.94 -4.46 -35.88
C SER A 387 40.26 -3.01 -36.32
N PRO A 388 41.55 -2.66 -36.50
CA PRO A 388 41.97 -1.28 -36.78
C PRO A 388 41.53 -0.83 -38.18
N ARG A 389 40.96 0.38 -38.28
CA ARG A 389 40.75 1.07 -39.56
C ARG A 389 42.10 1.45 -40.18
N PRO A 390 42.32 1.24 -41.49
CA PRO A 390 43.50 1.74 -42.17
C PRO A 390 43.40 3.26 -42.40
N ASN A 391 44.57 3.90 -42.26
CA ASN A 391 44.82 5.32 -42.45
C ASN A 391 44.28 5.86 -43.78
N SER A 392 43.53 6.96 -43.73
CA SER A 392 43.30 7.83 -44.88
C SER A 392 44.52 8.74 -45.02
N ILE A 393 45.34 8.44 -46.04
CA ILE A 393 46.40 9.32 -46.52
C ILE A 393 45.77 10.37 -47.45
N HIS A 394 46.13 11.61 -47.19
CA HIS A 394 46.01 12.77 -48.07
C HIS A 394 46.27 12.45 -49.55
N GLN A 395 45.43 12.97 -50.44
CA GLN A 395 45.95 13.69 -51.62
C GLN A 395 44.93 14.69 -52.17
N SER A 396 45.32 15.94 -52.04
CA SER A 396 44.96 17.12 -52.84
C SER A 396 45.22 16.91 -54.33
N GLY A 397 44.38 17.48 -55.21
CA GLY A 397 44.76 17.68 -56.62
C GLY A 397 43.63 17.91 -57.63
N VAL A 398 43.27 19.18 -57.83
CA VAL A 398 43.23 19.86 -59.15
C VAL A 398 42.57 19.13 -60.34
N ARG A 399 41.35 19.55 -60.73
CA ARG A 399 41.07 20.41 -61.90
C ARG A 399 39.58 20.71 -62.02
#